data_AF-A0A937DLX1-F1
#
_entry.id   AF-A0A937DLX1-F1
#
_cell.length_a   1.000
_cell.length_b   1.000
_cell.length_c   1.000
_cell.angle_alpha   90.00
_cell.angle_beta   90.00
_cell.angle_gamma   90.00
#
_symmetry.space_group_name_H-M   'P 1'
#
loop_
_entity.id
_entity.type
_entity.pdbx_description
1 polymer ?
#
loop_
_entity_poly.entity_id
_entity_poly.type
_entity_poly.pdbx_seq_one_letter_code
_entity_poly.pdbx_strand_id
1 'polypeptide(L)'
;NVEYQASARSFRIEQVSGGYRMMTLPQFRSVIATLQGLGAGSKLSRAAIDTLAIIAYRQPVTRAQLEAIRGVACGEVLKSLMDRRLVTITGRSEELGRPLLYSTSKGFLDAFGLSSLKDLPTPGELGFRPLTQPSGGAAPAGE
;
A
#
# COMPACT_ATOMS: atom_id res chain seq x y z
N ASN A 1 -16.38 -16.08 -11.00
CA ASN A 1 -15.68 -16.51 -9.76
C ASN A 1 -16.28 -17.74 -9.10
N VAL A 2 -17.59 -17.77 -8.78
CA VAL A 2 -18.22 -18.95 -8.17
C VAL A 2 -17.98 -20.22 -9.00
N GLU A 3 -18.22 -20.16 -10.32
CA GLU A 3 -17.94 -21.28 -11.24
C GLU A 3 -16.46 -21.69 -11.28
N TYR A 4 -15.54 -20.72 -11.26
CA TYR A 4 -14.10 -20.97 -11.27
C TYR A 4 -13.63 -21.66 -9.99
N GLN A 5 -14.21 -21.32 -8.84
CA GLN A 5 -13.95 -22.01 -7.59
C GLN A 5 -14.52 -23.43 -7.59
N ALA A 6 -15.76 -23.60 -8.03
CA ALA A 6 -16.42 -24.91 -8.11
C ALA A 6 -15.68 -25.90 -9.03
N SER A 7 -15.07 -25.39 -10.11
CA SER A 7 -14.26 -26.17 -11.04
C SER A 7 -12.76 -26.20 -10.70
N ALA A 8 -12.37 -25.78 -9.49
CA ALA A 8 -11.00 -25.79 -8.98
C ALA A 8 -9.96 -25.10 -9.91
N ARG A 9 -10.35 -23.98 -10.53
CA ARG A 9 -9.44 -23.20 -11.39
C ARG A 9 -8.39 -22.46 -10.57
N SER A 10 -7.21 -22.27 -11.16
CA SER A 10 -6.07 -21.60 -10.55
C SER A 10 -6.11 -20.07 -10.65
N PHE A 11 -7.22 -19.50 -11.13
CA PHE A 11 -7.40 -18.07 -11.35
C PHE A 11 -8.80 -17.59 -10.96
N ARG A 12 -8.92 -16.28 -10.79
CA ARG A 12 -10.15 -15.55 -10.49
C ARG A 12 -10.16 -14.22 -11.25
N ILE A 13 -11.34 -13.64 -11.42
CA ILE A 13 -11.49 -12.28 -11.97
C ILE A 13 -11.61 -11.32 -10.79
N GLU A 14 -10.75 -10.32 -10.74
CA GLU A 14 -10.75 -9.27 -9.72
C GLU A 14 -11.01 -7.91 -10.39
N GLN A 15 -11.65 -7.00 -9.66
CA GLN A 15 -11.80 -5.62 -10.09
C GLN A 15 -10.62 -4.80 -9.55
N VAL A 16 -9.81 -4.23 -10.44
CA VAL A 16 -8.59 -3.49 -10.10
C VAL A 16 -8.46 -2.28 -11.01
N SER A 17 -8.10 -1.11 -10.46
CA SER A 17 -7.89 0.14 -11.19
C SER A 17 -9.10 0.56 -12.06
N GLY A 18 -10.31 0.21 -11.61
CA GLY A 18 -11.56 0.48 -12.32
C GLY A 18 -11.90 -0.48 -13.46
N GLY A 19 -11.15 -1.56 -13.67
CA GLY A 19 -11.41 -2.59 -14.68
C GLY A 19 -11.37 -4.01 -14.10
N TYR A 20 -11.70 -5.01 -14.92
CA TYR A 20 -11.60 -6.42 -14.53
C TYR A 20 -10.31 -7.05 -15.06
N ARG A 21 -9.61 -7.79 -14.19
CA ARG A 21 -8.39 -8.52 -14.54
C ARG A 21 -8.46 -9.95 -14.05
N MET A 22 -8.05 -10.89 -14.89
CA MET A 22 -7.83 -12.27 -14.47
C MET A 22 -6.52 -12.36 -13.69
N MET A 23 -6.57 -12.90 -12.47
CA MET A 23 -5.44 -13.05 -11.57
C MET A 23 -5.35 -14.48 -11.03
N THR A 24 -4.13 -14.97 -10.83
CA THR A 24 -3.89 -16.27 -10.21
C THR A 24 -4.22 -16.27 -8.73
N LEU A 25 -4.58 -17.43 -8.16
CA LEU A 25 -4.84 -17.55 -6.73
C LEU A 25 -3.56 -17.30 -5.90
N PRO A 26 -3.67 -16.67 -4.71
CA PRO A 26 -2.51 -16.32 -3.87
C PRO A 26 -1.60 -17.51 -3.51
N GLN A 27 -2.17 -18.71 -3.40
CA GLN A 27 -1.43 -19.95 -3.11
C GLN A 27 -0.37 -20.31 -4.17
N PHE A 28 -0.49 -19.81 -5.41
CA PHE A 28 0.48 -20.07 -6.48
C PHE A 28 1.60 -19.03 -6.58
N ARG A 29 1.62 -18.03 -5.68
CA ARG A 29 2.57 -16.92 -5.72
C ARG A 29 4.03 -17.35 -5.80
N SER A 30 4.44 -18.33 -4.99
CA SER A 30 5.83 -18.80 -4.94
C SER A 30 6.28 -19.38 -6.27
N VAL A 31 5.49 -20.30 -6.83
CA VAL A 31 5.76 -20.96 -8.10
C VAL A 31 5.84 -19.95 -9.24
N ILE A 32 4.90 -18.99 -9.29
CA ILE A 32 4.87 -17.95 -10.32
C ILE A 32 6.08 -17.02 -10.21
N ALA A 33 6.46 -16.62 -8.99
CA ALA A 33 7.63 -15.77 -8.77
C ALA A 33 8.92 -16.44 -9.26
N THR A 34 9.10 -17.74 -8.95
CA THR A 34 10.23 -18.53 -9.46
C THR A 34 10.21 -18.61 -10.98
N LEU A 35 9.06 -18.90 -11.59
CA LEU A 35 8.92 -19.02 -13.05
C LEU A 35 9.25 -17.71 -13.77
N GLN A 36 8.84 -16.57 -13.22
CA GLN A 36 9.07 -15.25 -13.84
C GLN A 36 10.50 -14.73 -13.63
N GLY A 37 11.37 -15.47 -12.93
CA GLY A 37 12.69 -14.98 -12.55
C GLY A 37 12.63 -13.72 -11.69
N LEU A 38 11.46 -13.43 -11.10
CA LEU A 38 11.29 -12.31 -10.20
C LEU A 38 12.01 -12.69 -8.91
N GLY A 39 13.24 -12.18 -8.75
CA GLY A 39 13.88 -12.13 -7.44
C GLY A 39 12.96 -11.45 -6.43
N ALA A 40 13.26 -11.57 -5.13
CA ALA A 40 12.52 -10.87 -4.09
C ALA A 40 12.52 -9.36 -4.41
N GLY A 41 11.44 -8.86 -5.03
CA GLY A 41 11.35 -7.48 -5.49
C GLY A 41 11.69 -6.55 -4.34
N SER A 42 12.45 -5.49 -4.62
CA SER A 42 12.90 -4.53 -3.62
C SER A 42 11.69 -4.04 -2.82
N LYS A 43 11.55 -4.51 -1.58
CA LYS A 43 10.45 -4.11 -0.71
C LYS A 43 10.58 -2.62 -0.43
N LEU A 44 9.44 -1.93 -0.32
CA LEU A 44 9.45 -0.56 0.18
C LEU A 44 10.00 -0.56 1.62
N SER A 45 10.89 0.40 1.91
CA SER A 45 11.35 0.61 3.28
C SER A 45 10.18 1.06 4.16
N ARG A 46 10.34 0.93 5.48
CA ARG A 46 9.30 1.38 6.41
C ARG A 46 8.95 2.86 6.21
N ALA A 47 9.97 3.71 6.09
CA ALA A 47 9.80 5.13 5.81
C ALA A 47 9.03 5.40 4.50
N ALA A 48 9.23 4.57 3.46
CA ALA A 48 8.51 4.70 2.20
C ALA A 48 7.04 4.29 2.33
N ILE A 49 6.75 3.23 3.08
CA ILE A 49 5.36 2.82 3.37
C ILE A 49 4.64 3.89 4.19
N ASP A 50 5.24 4.40 5.25
CA ASP A 50 4.63 5.42 6.11
C ASP A 50 4.35 6.71 5.31
N THR A 51 5.28 7.10 4.43
CA THR A 51 5.11 8.23 3.52
C THR A 51 3.98 8.02 2.52
N LEU A 52 3.95 6.84 1.89
CA LEU A 52 2.92 6.49 0.93
C LEU A 52 1.54 6.47 1.56
N ALA A 53 1.42 5.99 2.80
CA ALA A 53 0.17 6.00 3.56
C ALA A 53 -0.32 7.43 3.78
N ILE A 54 0.55 8.35 4.23
CA ILE A 54 0.15 9.76 4.43
C ILE A 54 -0.37 10.36 3.12
N ILE A 55 0.31 10.12 2.00
CA ILE A 55 -0.13 10.61 0.68
C ILE A 55 -1.48 10.01 0.32
N ALA A 56 -1.68 8.70 0.47
CA ALA A 56 -2.92 8.02 0.12
C ALA A 56 -4.15 8.56 0.88
N TYR A 57 -4.00 8.88 2.16
CA TYR A 57 -5.11 9.38 3.00
C TYR A 57 -5.29 10.89 3.00
N ARG A 58 -4.27 11.68 2.61
CA ARG A 58 -4.33 13.15 2.71
C ARG A 58 -4.18 13.88 1.37
N GLN A 59 -4.00 13.17 0.27
CA GLN A 59 -3.83 13.78 -1.04
C GLN A 59 -4.97 14.75 -1.42
N PRO A 60 -4.67 15.82 -2.19
CA PRO A 60 -3.34 16.22 -2.66
C PRO A 60 -2.50 16.90 -1.55
N VAL A 61 -1.20 16.57 -1.43
CA VAL A 61 -0.31 17.11 -0.38
C VAL A 61 0.98 17.71 -0.94
N THR A 62 1.54 18.71 -0.27
CA THR A 62 2.85 19.28 -0.60
C THR A 62 3.98 18.55 0.14
N ARG A 63 5.23 18.67 -0.35
CA ARG A 63 6.42 18.14 0.35
C ARG A 63 6.55 18.69 1.78
N ALA A 64 6.30 19.99 1.95
CA ALA A 64 6.40 20.64 3.26
C ALA A 64 5.38 20.09 4.25
N GLN A 65 4.12 19.88 3.83
CA GLN A 65 3.09 19.26 4.67
C GLN A 65 3.46 17.83 5.06
N LEU A 66 4.00 17.06 4.11
CA LEU A 66 4.44 15.69 4.34
C LEU A 66 5.58 15.62 5.37
N GLU A 67 6.58 16.50 5.23
CA GLU A 67 7.71 16.60 6.16
C GLU A 67 7.26 17.09 7.55
N ALA A 68 6.27 17.99 7.63
CA ALA A 68 5.67 18.42 8.88
C ALA A 68 4.95 17.28 9.62
N ILE A 69 4.23 16.41 8.89
CA ILE A 69 3.57 15.24 9.49
C ILE A 69 4.58 14.17 9.91
N ARG A 70 5.61 13.92 9.09
CA ARG A 70 6.62 12.89 9.36
C ARG A 70 7.70 13.32 10.35
N GLY A 71 7.89 14.61 10.56
CA GLY A 71 8.96 15.18 11.37
C GLY A 71 10.38 15.01 10.79
N VAL A 72 10.51 14.53 9.55
CA VAL A 72 11.82 14.30 8.88
C VAL A 72 11.72 14.55 7.37
N ALA A 73 12.86 14.81 6.73
CA ALA A 73 12.96 15.04 5.30
C ALA A 73 12.47 13.84 4.47
N CYS A 74 11.71 14.12 3.40
CA CYS A 74 11.05 13.09 2.59
C CYS A 74 11.44 13.09 1.11
N GLY A 75 12.41 13.91 0.69
CA GLY A 75 12.80 14.09 -0.72
C GLY A 75 13.18 12.80 -1.45
N GLU A 76 14.13 12.03 -0.93
CA GLU A 76 14.57 10.77 -1.54
C GLU A 76 13.47 9.70 -1.55
N VAL A 77 12.63 9.69 -0.51
CA VAL A 77 11.49 8.77 -0.42
C VAL A 77 10.45 9.11 -1.49
N LEU A 78 10.12 10.38 -1.67
CA LEU A 78 9.22 10.85 -2.72
C LEU A 78 9.76 10.47 -4.10
N LYS A 79 11.05 10.70 -4.35
CA LYS A 79 11.71 10.32 -5.61
C LYS A 79 11.57 8.81 -5.87
N SER A 80 11.91 7.97 -4.88
CA SER A 80 11.79 6.51 -4.97
C SER A 80 10.34 6.05 -5.23
N LEU A 81 9.36 6.68 -4.60
CA LEU A 81 7.93 6.38 -4.81
C LEU A 81 7.45 6.80 -6.21
N MET A 82 7.96 7.90 -6.76
CA MET A 82 7.67 8.33 -8.14
C MET A 82 8.34 7.43 -9.17
N ASP A 83 9.60 7.03 -8.97
CA ASP A 83 10.33 6.12 -9.87
C ASP A 83 9.63 4.75 -9.97
N ARG A 84 9.04 4.29 -8.87
CA ARG A 84 8.19 3.09 -8.80
C ARG A 84 6.76 3.30 -9.29
N ARG A 85 6.43 4.51 -9.77
CA ARG A 85 5.11 4.93 -10.24
C ARG A 85 4.01 4.72 -9.20
N LEU A 86 4.28 4.86 -7.91
CA LEU A 86 3.27 4.80 -6.84
C LEU A 86 2.70 6.18 -6.52
N VAL A 87 3.50 7.22 -6.71
CA VAL A 87 3.11 8.63 -6.49
C VAL A 87 3.30 9.41 -7.79
N THR A 88 2.48 10.44 -8.01
CA THR A 88 2.57 11.35 -9.15
C THR A 88 2.35 12.80 -8.71
N ILE A 89 2.72 13.73 -9.56
CA ILE A 89 2.48 15.16 -9.37
C ILE A 89 1.15 15.50 -10.05
N THR A 90 0.20 16.01 -9.28
CA THR A 90 -1.14 16.37 -9.77
C THR A 90 -1.29 17.85 -10.09
N GLY A 91 -0.34 18.68 -9.64
CA GLY A 91 -0.34 20.12 -9.93
C GLY A 91 0.60 20.91 -9.04
N ARG A 92 0.31 22.19 -8.90
CA ARG A 92 0.97 23.12 -7.97
C ARG A 92 -0.06 23.77 -7.07
N SER A 93 0.28 23.95 -5.80
CA SER A 93 -0.55 24.70 -4.84
C SER A 93 -0.64 26.17 -5.24
N GLU A 94 -1.71 26.83 -4.80
CA GLU A 94 -1.92 28.28 -4.92
C GLU A 94 -1.20 29.07 -3.81
N GLU A 95 -0.62 28.37 -2.84
CA GLU A 95 0.19 28.96 -1.77
C GLU A 95 1.46 29.63 -2.28
N LEU A 96 2.04 30.49 -1.44
CA LEU A 96 3.28 31.21 -1.73
C LEU A 96 4.41 30.23 -2.11
N GLY A 97 5.10 30.51 -3.22
CA GLY A 97 6.13 29.63 -3.77
C GLY A 97 5.60 28.50 -4.66
N ARG A 98 4.27 28.35 -4.79
CA ARG A 98 3.56 27.39 -5.65
C ARG A 98 4.16 25.97 -5.61
N PRO A 99 4.26 25.36 -4.41
CA PRO A 99 4.88 24.05 -4.24
C PRO A 99 4.12 22.96 -5.01
N LEU A 100 4.84 21.90 -5.41
CA LEU A 100 4.26 20.75 -6.10
C LEU A 100 3.28 19.99 -5.19
N LEU A 101 2.17 19.54 -5.78
CA LEU A 101 1.17 18.69 -5.15
C LEU A 101 1.39 17.23 -5.58
N TYR A 102 1.44 16.35 -4.60
CA TYR A 102 1.65 14.91 -4.76
C TYR A 102 0.36 14.16 -4.47
N SER A 103 0.12 13.08 -5.24
CA SER A 103 -1.01 12.17 -5.04
C SER A 103 -0.62 10.75 -5.47
N THR A 104 -1.40 9.76 -5.06
CA THR A 104 -1.26 8.38 -5.55
C THR A 104 -1.56 8.29 -7.05
N SER A 105 -0.89 7.37 -7.72
CA SER A 105 -1.06 7.13 -9.15
C SER A 105 -2.02 5.96 -9.42
N LYS A 106 -2.30 5.67 -10.71
CA LYS A 106 -2.91 4.39 -11.09
C LYS A 106 -2.03 3.19 -10.73
N GLY A 107 -0.71 3.33 -10.82
CA GLY A 107 0.24 2.29 -10.42
C GLY A 107 0.13 1.93 -8.94
N PHE A 108 -0.28 2.85 -8.08
CA PHE A 108 -0.64 2.54 -6.70
C PHE A 108 -1.87 1.64 -6.62
N LEU A 109 -2.96 1.98 -7.30
CA LEU A 109 -4.17 1.14 -7.31
C LEU A 109 -3.86 -0.27 -7.84
N ASP A 110 -3.07 -0.36 -8.91
CA ASP A 110 -2.63 -1.64 -9.47
C ASP A 110 -1.75 -2.44 -8.49
N ALA A 111 -0.79 -1.79 -7.82
CA ALA A 111 0.12 -2.46 -6.89
C ALA A 111 -0.60 -2.97 -5.62
N PHE A 112 -1.65 -2.28 -5.19
CA PHE A 112 -2.43 -2.64 -4.01
C PHE A 112 -3.72 -3.40 -4.34
N GLY A 113 -4.02 -3.64 -5.62
CA GLY A 113 -5.21 -4.37 -6.05
C GLY A 113 -6.52 -3.64 -5.74
N LEU A 114 -6.49 -2.30 -5.70
CA LEU A 114 -7.65 -1.47 -5.37
C LEU A 114 -8.39 -1.06 -6.65
N SER A 115 -9.71 -0.96 -6.60
CA SER A 115 -10.51 -0.40 -7.70
C SER A 115 -10.55 1.12 -7.63
N SER A 116 -10.62 1.67 -6.41
CA SER A 116 -10.64 3.09 -6.13
C SER A 116 -9.95 3.40 -4.80
N LEU A 117 -9.60 4.67 -4.57
CA LEU A 117 -9.12 5.13 -3.27
C LEU A 117 -10.19 5.01 -2.16
N LYS A 118 -11.46 4.88 -2.54
CA LYS A 118 -12.56 4.60 -1.60
C LYS A 118 -12.46 3.21 -0.97
N ASP A 119 -11.71 2.30 -1.58
CA ASP A 119 -11.49 0.94 -1.05
C ASP A 119 -10.39 0.92 0.03
N LEU A 120 -9.75 2.06 0.29
CA LEU A 120 -8.82 2.17 1.41
C LEU A 120 -9.60 2.10 2.73
N PRO A 121 -9.09 1.36 3.73
CA PRO A 121 -9.74 1.26 5.02
C PRO A 121 -9.87 2.63 5.66
N THR A 122 -11.05 2.95 6.17
CA THR A 122 -11.28 4.22 6.86
C THR A 122 -10.50 4.27 8.17
N PRO A 123 -10.17 5.46 8.69
CA PRO A 123 -9.49 5.60 9.98
C PRO A 123 -10.19 4.89 11.15
N GLY A 124 -11.51 4.71 11.09
CA GLY A 124 -12.27 3.93 12.08
C GLY A 124 -12.10 2.42 11.95
N GLU A 125 -11.94 1.93 10.72
CA GLU A 125 -11.69 0.50 10.41
C GLU A 125 -10.22 0.11 10.59
N LEU A 126 -9.29 1.08 10.55
CA LEU A 126 -7.88 0.91 10.88
C LEU A 126 -7.64 0.55 12.35
N GLY A 127 -8.73 0.36 13.12
CA GLY A 127 -8.81 -0.35 14.40
C GLY A 127 -7.43 -0.61 14.95
N PHE A 128 -6.94 0.32 15.77
CA PHE A 128 -5.82 0.05 16.65
C PHE A 128 -6.19 -1.20 17.42
N ARG A 129 -5.83 -2.36 16.88
CA ARG A 129 -5.85 -3.61 17.61
C ARG A 129 -4.74 -3.36 18.61
N PRO A 130 -5.05 -3.08 19.90
CA PRO A 130 -3.99 -2.95 20.87
C PRO A 130 -3.19 -4.23 20.74
N LEU A 131 -1.87 -4.09 20.54
CA LEU A 131 -0.96 -5.21 20.61
C LEU A 131 -1.27 -5.84 21.96
N THR A 132 -1.99 -6.97 21.95
CA THR A 132 -2.33 -7.69 23.15
C THR A 132 -0.98 -7.94 23.81
N GLN A 133 -0.73 -7.26 24.94
CA GLN A 133 0.45 -7.53 25.73
C GLN A 133 0.45 -9.04 25.97
N PRO A 134 1.60 -9.72 25.82
CA PRO A 134 1.65 -11.13 26.18
C PRO A 134 1.15 -11.23 27.62
N SER A 135 -0.03 -11.81 27.77
CA SER A 135 -0.60 -12.13 29.06
C SER A 135 0.45 -12.97 29.78
N GLY A 136 0.97 -12.42 30.87
CA GLY A 136 1.84 -13.14 31.80
C GLY A 136 1.14 -14.40 32.22
N GLY A 137 1.53 -15.51 31.60
CA GLY A 137 1.17 -16.86 32.02
C GLY A 137 2.16 -17.27 33.09
N ALA A 138 1.66 -17.28 34.31
CA ALA A 138 2.33 -17.69 35.53
C ALA A 138 3.15 -18.98 35.35
N ALA A 139 4.39 -18.96 35.85
CA ALA A 139 5.10 -20.16 36.25
C ALA A 139 4.34 -20.83 37.41
N PRO A 140 4.05 -22.14 37.37
CA PRO A 140 3.71 -22.86 38.58
C PRO A 140 5.00 -23.15 39.34
N ALA A 141 5.08 -22.63 40.57
CA ALA A 141 6.01 -23.06 41.60
C ALA A 141 5.31 -24.11 42.49
N GLY A 142 6.00 -25.21 42.81
CA GLY A 142 5.60 -26.27 43.74
C GLY A 142 4.62 -27.28 43.12
N GLU A 143 4.77 -28.59 43.28
CA GLU A 143 5.48 -29.44 44.25
C GLU A 143 6.35 -30.51 43.56
#